data_AF-A2DGW0-F1
#
_entry.id   AF-A2DGW0-F1
#
_cell.length_a   1.000
_cell.length_b   1.000
_cell.length_c   1.000
_cell.angle_alpha   90.00
_cell.angle_beta   90.00
_cell.angle_gamma   90.00
#
_symmetry.space_group_name_H-M   'P 1'
#
loop_
_entity.id
_entity.type
_entity.pdbx_description
1 polymer ?
#
loop_
_entity_poly.entity_id
_entity_poly.type
_entity_poly.pdbx_seq_one_letter_code
_entity_poly.pdbx_strand_id
1 'polypeptide(L)'
;MLPNEGTLIQNIEKNVAEILAACKDDPAKTEIARVNFELLITVIKKFEKGPRYYNAILEDQDAAQNNQMQSSFQMPVEKKGEPDAIKYPVIAELEKIYHKKLTTKELQALGSSLSKLQGLKLNRDTKRNKIKLLKWFSTHWQIVHSKIYEFGLNDRSKWDTPKTNPENPPQ
;
A
#
# COMPACT_ATOMS: atom_id res chain seq x y z
N MET A 1 0.26 9.63 -31.28
CA MET A 1 -1.13 9.67 -31.79
C MET A 1 -1.92 8.63 -31.02
N LEU A 2 -2.93 9.03 -30.25
CA LEU A 2 -3.81 8.07 -29.57
C LEU A 2 -4.75 7.45 -30.61
N PRO A 3 -5.02 6.13 -30.55
CA PRO A 3 -5.96 5.50 -31.46
C PRO A 3 -7.34 6.15 -31.33
N ASN A 4 -8.02 6.32 -32.46
CA ASN A 4 -9.36 6.92 -32.51
C ASN A 4 -10.32 6.04 -31.70
N GLU A 5 -11.11 6.59 -30.79
CA GLU A 5 -11.91 5.81 -29.80
C GLU A 5 -12.80 4.75 -30.46
N GLY A 6 -13.34 5.02 -31.65
CA GLY A 6 -14.12 4.06 -32.43
C GLY A 6 -13.34 2.80 -32.83
N THR A 7 -12.03 2.91 -33.09
CA THR A 7 -11.18 1.76 -33.41
C THR A 7 -10.85 0.90 -32.18
N LEU A 8 -10.82 1.51 -30.99
CA LEU A 8 -10.54 0.78 -29.75
C LEU A 8 -11.72 -0.11 -29.35
N ILE A 9 -12.94 0.43 -29.43
CA ILE A 9 -14.17 -0.30 -29.09
C ILE A 9 -14.32 -1.52 -30.02
N GLN A 10 -14.15 -1.30 -31.33
CA GLN A 10 -14.21 -2.39 -32.32
C GLN A 10 -13.18 -3.49 -32.06
N ASN A 11 -11.96 -3.13 -31.64
CA ASN A 11 -10.94 -4.12 -31.28
C ASN A 11 -11.30 -4.92 -30.03
N ILE A 12 -11.91 -4.27 -29.03
CA ILE A 12 -12.38 -4.95 -27.82
C ILE A 12 -13.51 -5.93 -28.16
N GLU A 13 -14.50 -5.48 -28.93
CA GLU A 13 -15.62 -6.32 -29.37
C GLU A 13 -15.13 -7.54 -30.14
N LYS A 14 -14.18 -7.34 -31.06
CA LYS A 14 -13.55 -8.43 -31.80
C LYS A 14 -12.87 -9.44 -30.87
N ASN A 15 -12.06 -8.98 -29.93
CA ASN A 15 -11.36 -9.86 -28.99
C ASN A 15 -12.34 -10.65 -28.11
N VAL A 16 -13.44 -10.03 -27.67
CA VAL A 16 -14.47 -10.71 -26.88
C VAL A 16 -15.16 -11.78 -27.73
N ALA A 17 -15.48 -11.48 -28.99
CA ALA A 17 -16.09 -12.46 -29.90
C ALA A 17 -15.17 -13.67 -30.15
N GLU A 18 -13.86 -13.45 -30.30
CA GLU A 18 -12.87 -14.53 -30.45
C GLU A 18 -12.80 -15.43 -29.20
N ILE A 19 -12.83 -14.83 -28.01
CA ILE A 19 -12.86 -15.58 -26.74
C ILE A 19 -14.13 -16.43 -26.63
N LEU A 20 -15.30 -15.85 -26.94
CA LEU A 20 -16.57 -16.57 -26.90
C LEU A 20 -16.61 -17.71 -27.92
N ALA A 21 -16.06 -17.51 -29.13
CA ALA A 21 -15.94 -18.55 -30.13
C ALA A 21 -15.05 -19.72 -29.64
N ALA A 22 -13.94 -19.41 -28.94
CA ALA A 22 -13.05 -20.42 -28.37
C ALA A 22 -13.67 -21.20 -27.18
N CYS A 23 -14.69 -20.63 -26.53
CA CYS A 23 -15.39 -21.22 -25.39
C CYS A 23 -16.65 -22.01 -25.78
N LYS A 24 -17.13 -21.89 -27.02
CA LYS A 24 -18.48 -22.31 -27.46
C LYS A 24 -18.90 -23.72 -27.07
N ASP A 25 -17.98 -24.69 -27.10
CA ASP A 25 -18.25 -26.11 -26.86
C ASP A 25 -17.58 -26.64 -25.58
N ASP A 26 -16.99 -25.77 -24.77
CA ASP A 26 -16.21 -26.13 -23.58
C ASP A 26 -16.69 -25.35 -22.34
N PRO A 27 -17.51 -25.98 -21.48
CA PRO A 27 -18.03 -25.37 -20.26
C PRO A 27 -16.91 -24.96 -19.29
N ALA A 28 -15.80 -25.69 -19.24
CA ALA A 28 -14.69 -25.37 -18.36
C ALA A 28 -13.96 -24.11 -18.84
N LYS A 29 -13.73 -23.97 -20.15
CA LYS A 29 -13.18 -22.73 -20.73
C LYS A 29 -14.11 -21.55 -20.55
N THR A 30 -15.43 -21.78 -20.65
CA THR A 30 -16.44 -20.74 -20.42
C THR A 30 -16.34 -20.21 -18.98
N GLU A 31 -16.23 -21.09 -18.00
CA GLU A 31 -16.09 -20.69 -16.60
C GLU A 31 -14.78 -19.96 -16.32
N ILE A 32 -13.67 -20.40 -16.92
CA ILE A 32 -12.38 -19.70 -16.82
C ILE A 32 -12.47 -18.30 -17.43
N ALA A 33 -13.09 -18.18 -18.62
CA ALA A 33 -13.30 -16.89 -19.27
C ALA A 33 -14.16 -15.95 -18.40
N ARG A 34 -15.23 -16.46 -17.79
CA ARG A 34 -16.10 -15.72 -16.87
C ARG A 34 -15.31 -15.14 -15.69
N VAL A 35 -14.55 -15.98 -14.99
CA VAL A 35 -13.73 -15.55 -13.83
C VAL A 35 -12.70 -14.50 -14.24
N ASN A 36 -12.05 -14.67 -15.40
CA ASN A 36 -11.08 -13.71 -15.90
C ASN A 36 -11.71 -12.36 -16.24
N PHE A 37 -12.90 -12.34 -16.85
CA PHE A 37 -13.64 -11.10 -17.11
C PHE A 37 -14.10 -10.41 -15.82
N GLU A 38 -14.56 -11.16 -14.81
CA GLU A 38 -14.91 -10.60 -13.50
C GLU A 38 -13.71 -9.94 -12.80
N LEU A 39 -12.54 -10.58 -12.88
CA LEU A 39 -11.30 -10.01 -12.36
C LEU A 39 -10.92 -8.73 -13.10
N LEU A 40 -11.01 -8.73 -14.44
CA LEU A 40 -10.73 -7.56 -15.26
C LEU A 40 -11.68 -6.39 -14.92
N ILE A 41 -12.99 -6.64 -14.80
CA ILE A 41 -13.98 -5.65 -14.37
C ILE A 41 -13.62 -5.09 -12.98
N THR A 42 -13.19 -5.96 -12.06
CA THR A 42 -12.78 -5.54 -10.71
C THR A 42 -11.57 -4.61 -10.76
N VAL A 43 -10.58 -4.90 -11.61
CA VAL A 43 -9.39 -4.07 -11.80
C VAL A 43 -9.76 -2.74 -12.45
N ILE A 44 -10.59 -2.74 -13.51
CA ILE A 44 -11.05 -1.52 -14.20
C ILE A 44 -11.83 -0.61 -13.25
N LYS A 45 -12.77 -1.16 -12.46
CA LYS A 45 -13.52 -0.37 -11.46
C LYS A 45 -12.64 0.24 -10.37
N LYS A 46 -11.54 -0.45 -10.00
CA LYS A 46 -10.53 0.13 -9.10
C LYS A 46 -9.71 1.20 -9.79
N PHE A 47 -9.46 1.04 -11.09
CA PHE A 47 -8.76 2.02 -11.89
C PHE A 47 -9.60 3.28 -12.13
N GLU A 48 -10.91 3.22 -12.35
CA GLU A 48 -11.78 4.41 -12.44
C GLU A 48 -11.77 5.29 -11.17
N LYS A 49 -11.47 4.70 -10.00
CA LYS A 49 -11.24 5.45 -8.76
C LYS A 49 -9.88 6.17 -8.72
N GLY A 50 -8.94 5.78 -9.58
CA GLY A 50 -7.59 6.31 -9.70
C GLY A 50 -7.52 7.72 -10.30
N PRO A 51 -8.11 8.01 -11.48
CA PRO A 51 -8.11 9.34 -12.07
C PRO A 51 -8.77 10.40 -11.19
N ARG A 52 -9.83 10.06 -10.45
CA ARG A 52 -10.42 11.01 -9.47
C ARG A 52 -9.42 11.41 -8.40
N TYR A 53 -8.53 10.49 -8.01
CA TYR A 53 -7.48 10.76 -7.04
C TYR A 53 -6.39 11.68 -7.61
N TYR A 54 -6.00 11.48 -8.87
CA TYR A 54 -5.01 12.34 -9.53
C TYR A 54 -5.56 13.71 -9.93
N ASN A 55 -6.82 13.79 -10.37
CA ASN A 55 -7.47 15.06 -10.68
C ASN A 55 -7.69 15.89 -9.42
N ALA A 56 -8.05 15.28 -8.28
CA ALA A 56 -8.11 15.99 -7.00
C ALA A 56 -6.74 16.54 -6.55
N ILE A 57 -5.65 15.82 -6.83
CA ILE A 57 -4.27 16.29 -6.56
C ILE A 57 -3.89 17.47 -7.45
N LEU A 58 -4.35 17.49 -8.71
CA LEU A 58 -4.10 18.59 -9.66
C LEU A 58 -4.96 19.82 -9.35
N GLU A 59 -6.23 19.63 -9.02
CA GLU A 59 -7.15 20.71 -8.61
C GLU A 59 -6.67 21.41 -7.31
N ASP A 60 -6.11 20.67 -6.36
CA ASP A 60 -5.50 21.24 -5.15
C ASP A 60 -4.20 22.02 -5.42
N GLN A 61 -3.46 21.69 -6.50
CA GLN A 61 -2.24 22.42 -6.89
C GLN A 61 -2.57 23.77 -7.54
N ASP A 62 -3.60 23.84 -8.37
CA ASP A 62 -4.03 25.09 -9.00
C ASP A 62 -4.64 26.07 -7.97
N ALA A 63 -5.33 25.56 -6.94
CA ALA A 63 -5.83 26.36 -5.82
C ALA A 63 -4.71 26.91 -4.92
N ALA A 64 -3.57 26.20 -4.80
CA ALA A 64 -2.45 26.60 -3.95
C ALA A 64 -1.51 27.64 -4.59
N GLN A 65 -1.41 27.68 -5.92
CA GLN A 65 -0.53 28.64 -6.61
C GLN A 65 -1.05 30.08 -6.58
N ASN A 66 -2.36 30.30 -6.42
CA ASN A 66 -2.95 31.64 -6.44
C ASN A 66 -2.82 32.41 -5.09
N ASN A 67 -2.26 31.79 -4.04
CA ASN A 67 -2.14 32.36 -2.69
C ASN A 67 -0.67 32.59 -2.24
N GLN A 68 0.31 32.48 -3.13
CA GLN A 68 1.73 32.51 -2.79
C GLN A 68 2.45 33.84 -3.08
N MET A 69 1.78 34.97 -2.91
CA MET A 69 2.44 36.29 -2.81
C MET A 69 2.11 36.95 -1.47
N GLN A 70 2.59 36.39 -0.36
CA GLN A 70 3.04 37.16 0.79
C GLN A 70 3.54 36.22 1.90
N SER A 71 4.54 36.71 2.63
CA SER A 71 5.02 36.23 3.93
C SER A 71 6.23 35.28 3.95
N SER A 72 7.36 35.97 4.09
CA SER A 72 8.60 35.65 4.79
C SER A 72 8.60 34.55 5.85
N PHE A 73 9.68 33.75 5.82
CA PHE A 73 10.30 33.00 6.92
C PHE A 73 9.38 32.20 7.85
N GLN A 74 9.18 30.92 7.53
CA GLN A 74 8.82 29.90 8.52
C GLN A 74 9.66 28.63 8.32
N MET A 75 10.19 28.14 9.45
CA MET A 75 10.85 26.83 9.59
C MET A 75 9.93 25.71 9.08
N PRO A 76 10.47 24.55 8.62
CA PRO A 76 9.66 23.48 8.06
C PRO A 76 8.83 22.81 9.17
N VAL A 77 7.59 23.27 9.32
CA VAL A 77 6.55 22.53 10.02
C VAL A 77 6.11 21.42 9.07
N GLU A 78 6.39 20.17 9.44
CA GLU A 78 5.91 18.99 8.73
C GLU A 78 4.38 19.08 8.61
N LYS A 79 3.87 19.29 7.38
CA LYS A 79 2.44 19.36 7.10
C LYS A 79 1.79 18.02 7.46
N LYS A 80 1.10 18.03 8.60
CA LYS A 80 0.27 16.96 9.14
C LYS A 80 -1.00 16.84 8.28
N GLY A 81 -0.92 16.10 7.17
CA GLY A 81 -2.07 15.97 6.26
C GLY A 81 -1.94 14.96 5.12
N GLU A 82 -0.74 14.47 4.79
CA GLU A 82 -0.62 13.41 3.78
C GLU A 82 -1.13 12.06 4.34
N PRO A 83 -1.99 11.32 3.62
CA PRO A 83 -2.29 9.95 3.99
C PRO A 83 -1.02 9.10 3.85
N ASP A 84 -0.48 8.66 5.00
CA ASP A 84 0.76 7.85 5.15
C ASP A 84 0.92 6.72 4.11
N ALA A 85 -0.19 6.19 3.59
CA ALA A 85 -0.23 5.12 2.60
C ALA A 85 0.39 5.47 1.24
N ILE A 86 0.36 6.74 0.81
CA ILE A 86 0.94 7.17 -0.48
C ILE A 86 2.48 7.17 -0.39
N LYS A 87 3.02 7.52 0.77
CA LYS A 87 4.47 7.68 0.98
C LYS A 87 5.18 6.36 1.30
N TYR A 88 4.45 5.36 1.79
CA TYR A 88 4.99 4.08 2.23
C TYR A 88 4.09 2.91 1.78
N PRO A 89 4.29 2.33 0.58
CA PRO A 89 3.45 1.26 0.05
C PRO A 89 3.43 0.01 0.94
N VAL A 90 4.45 -0.15 1.79
CA VAL A 90 4.55 -1.23 2.78
C VAL A 90 3.40 -1.25 3.78
N ILE A 91 2.75 -0.10 4.02
CA ILE A 91 1.57 -0.04 4.91
C ILE A 91 0.43 -0.88 4.34
N ALA A 92 0.18 -0.77 3.03
CA ALA A 92 -0.90 -1.51 2.38
C ALA A 92 -0.61 -3.02 2.40
N GLU A 93 0.63 -3.41 2.21
CA GLU A 93 1.02 -4.83 2.28
C GLU A 93 0.91 -5.40 3.70
N LEU A 94 1.37 -4.66 4.71
CA LEU A 94 1.18 -5.06 6.11
C LEU A 94 -0.32 -5.15 6.46
N GLU A 95 -1.15 -4.24 5.95
CA GLU A 95 -2.60 -4.28 6.14
C GLU A 95 -3.25 -5.51 5.51
N LYS A 96 -2.74 -6.01 4.37
CA LYS A 96 -3.20 -7.28 3.78
C LYS A 96 -2.85 -8.49 4.66
N ILE A 97 -1.64 -8.52 5.22
CA ILE A 97 -1.17 -9.64 6.06
C ILE A 97 -1.96 -9.71 7.37
N TYR A 98 -2.24 -8.56 7.97
CA TYR A 98 -2.79 -8.50 9.32
C TYR A 98 -4.25 -8.01 9.40
N HIS A 99 -4.89 -7.81 8.25
CA HIS A 99 -6.26 -7.33 8.07
C HIS A 99 -6.62 -6.04 8.83
N LYS A 100 -5.61 -5.25 9.19
CA LYS A 100 -5.74 -3.91 9.79
C LYS A 100 -4.44 -3.14 9.69
N LYS A 101 -4.54 -1.82 9.84
CA LYS A 101 -3.37 -0.96 10.02
C LYS A 101 -2.69 -1.25 11.35
N LEU A 102 -1.39 -1.48 11.30
CA LEU A 102 -0.58 -1.67 12.49
C LEU A 102 -0.32 -0.32 13.18
N THR A 103 -0.51 -0.29 14.49
CA THR A 103 -0.12 0.84 15.33
C THR A 103 1.39 0.99 15.38
N THR A 104 1.90 2.15 15.82
CA THR A 104 3.35 2.37 15.96
C THR A 104 4.00 1.35 16.90
N LYS A 105 3.33 0.96 18.00
CA LYS A 105 3.82 -0.07 18.93
C LYS A 105 3.92 -1.44 18.27
N GLU A 106 2.92 -1.79 17.47
CA GLU A 106 2.87 -3.04 16.70
C GLU A 106 3.97 -3.09 15.63
N LEU A 107 4.17 -1.99 14.90
CA LEU A 107 5.27 -1.87 13.94
C LEU A 107 6.64 -2.01 14.63
N GLN A 108 6.80 -1.46 15.83
CA GLN A 108 8.03 -1.57 16.62
C GLN A 108 8.28 -3.01 17.09
N ALA A 109 7.23 -3.72 17.54
CA ALA A 109 7.29 -5.10 17.97
C ALA A 109 7.66 -6.02 16.80
N LEU A 110 6.97 -5.87 15.66
CA LEU A 110 7.25 -6.60 14.43
C LEU A 110 8.66 -6.32 13.92
N GLY A 111 9.05 -5.05 13.82
CA GLY A 111 10.38 -4.65 13.36
C GLY A 111 11.50 -5.14 14.28
N SER A 112 11.29 -5.17 15.60
CA SER A 112 12.26 -5.71 16.56
C SER A 112 12.39 -7.23 16.45
N SER A 113 11.27 -7.93 16.27
CA SER A 113 11.24 -9.39 16.09
C SER A 113 11.98 -9.79 14.81
N LEU A 114 11.71 -9.09 13.70
CA LEU A 114 12.39 -9.30 12.41
C LEU A 114 13.89 -8.95 12.48
N SER A 115 14.24 -7.83 13.10
CA SER A 115 15.62 -7.40 13.30
C SER A 115 16.44 -8.44 14.06
N LYS A 116 15.86 -9.04 15.09
CA LYS A 116 16.49 -10.08 15.91
C LYS A 116 16.65 -11.40 15.16
N LEU A 117 15.61 -11.84 14.45
CA LEU A 117 15.60 -13.13 13.73
C LEU A 117 16.42 -13.10 12.44
N GLN A 118 16.57 -11.94 11.80
CA GLN A 118 17.37 -11.79 10.58
C GLN A 118 18.77 -11.23 10.80
N GLY A 119 19.09 -10.75 12.01
CA GLY A 119 20.33 -10.01 12.26
C GLY A 119 20.40 -8.63 11.55
N LEU A 120 19.27 -8.12 11.04
CA LEU A 120 19.21 -6.79 10.43
C LEU A 120 19.26 -5.72 11.51
N LYS A 121 20.20 -4.77 11.42
CA LYS A 121 20.36 -3.74 12.45
C LYS A 121 19.23 -2.71 12.39
N LEU A 122 18.38 -2.70 13.41
CA LEU A 122 17.37 -1.67 13.60
C LEU A 122 17.89 -0.60 14.58
N ASN A 123 18.32 0.55 14.07
CA ASN A 123 18.85 1.65 14.89
C ASN A 123 17.79 2.18 15.87
N ARG A 124 18.25 2.69 17.03
CA ARG A 124 17.38 3.21 18.10
C ARG A 124 16.45 4.34 17.60
N ASP A 125 16.96 5.21 16.74
CA ASP A 125 16.17 6.31 16.15
C ASP A 125 15.14 5.81 15.15
N THR A 126 15.45 4.71 14.45
CA THR A 126 14.51 4.02 13.57
C THR A 126 13.38 3.38 14.36
N LYS A 127 13.67 2.81 15.54
CA LYS A 127 12.63 2.26 16.44
C LYS A 127 11.67 3.34 16.96
N ARG A 128 12.18 4.52 17.30
CA ARG A 128 11.39 5.59 17.94
C ARG A 128 10.51 6.38 16.98
N ASN A 129 10.89 6.44 15.71
CA ASN A 129 10.18 7.25 14.71
C ASN A 129 9.43 6.35 13.71
N LYS A 130 8.09 6.44 13.71
CA LYS A 130 7.20 5.68 12.83
C LYS A 130 7.60 5.79 11.35
N ILE A 131 7.96 7.00 10.90
CA ILE A 131 8.33 7.27 9.51
C ILE A 131 9.63 6.56 9.16
N LYS A 132 10.66 6.67 10.01
CA LYS A 132 11.93 5.96 9.82
C LYS A 132 11.74 4.44 9.86
N LEU A 133 10.85 3.95 10.70
CA LEU A 133 10.51 2.54 10.81
C LEU A 133 9.83 2.02 9.53
N LEU A 134 8.86 2.75 9.01
CA LEU A 134 8.20 2.44 7.75
C LEU A 134 9.18 2.47 6.58
N LYS A 135 10.07 3.47 6.54
CA LYS A 135 11.14 3.53 5.54
C LYS A 135 12.05 2.30 5.61
N TRP A 136 12.42 1.87 6.81
CA TRP A 136 13.21 0.64 7.01
C TRP A 136 12.49 -0.60 6.48
N PHE A 137 11.18 -0.73 6.76
CA PHE A 137 10.35 -1.81 6.22
C PHE A 137 10.30 -1.77 4.69
N SER A 138 10.12 -0.59 4.09
CA SER A 138 10.13 -0.43 2.63
C SER A 138 11.47 -0.83 2.01
N THR A 139 12.60 -0.40 2.59
CA THR A 139 13.94 -0.73 2.09
C THR A 139 14.23 -2.22 2.14
N HIS A 140 13.73 -2.94 3.14
CA HIS A 140 13.99 -4.37 3.32
C HIS A 140 12.78 -5.24 2.96
N TRP A 141 11.77 -4.69 2.26
CA TRP A 141 10.48 -5.33 2.11
C TRP A 141 10.55 -6.72 1.46
N GLN A 142 11.34 -6.85 0.38
CA GLN A 142 11.50 -8.12 -0.34
C GLN A 142 12.02 -9.25 0.56
N ILE A 143 12.86 -8.91 1.53
CA ILE A 143 13.45 -9.86 2.48
C ILE A 143 12.51 -10.08 3.66
N VAL A 144 11.97 -9.00 4.22
CA VAL A 144 11.10 -9.04 5.40
C VAL A 144 9.80 -9.78 5.10
N HIS A 145 9.22 -9.58 3.91
CA HIS A 145 7.94 -10.16 3.54
C HIS A 145 7.93 -11.69 3.61
N SER A 146 8.92 -12.37 3.00
CA SER A 146 9.03 -13.83 3.06
C SER A 146 9.27 -14.32 4.49
N LYS A 147 10.05 -13.57 5.26
CA LYS A 147 10.45 -13.91 6.62
C LYS A 147 9.33 -13.77 7.65
N ILE A 148 8.34 -12.91 7.39
CA ILE A 148 7.13 -12.84 8.21
C ILE A 148 6.43 -14.19 8.26
N TYR A 149 6.29 -14.88 7.11
CA TYR A 149 5.66 -16.19 7.04
C TYR A 149 6.59 -17.29 7.55
N GLU A 150 7.86 -17.25 7.18
CA GLU A 150 8.86 -18.25 7.60
C GLU A 150 9.00 -18.34 9.12
N PHE A 151 8.98 -17.19 9.81
CA PHE A 151 9.07 -17.14 11.27
C PHE A 151 7.70 -17.18 11.96
N GLY A 152 6.60 -17.32 11.20
CA GLY A 152 5.24 -17.35 11.74
C GLY A 152 4.82 -16.04 12.43
N LEU A 153 5.43 -14.91 12.08
CA LEU A 153 5.12 -13.58 12.63
C LEU A 153 3.82 -13.00 12.05
N ASN A 154 3.17 -13.69 11.12
CA ASN A 154 1.80 -13.39 10.70
C ASN A 154 0.79 -13.51 11.87
N ASP A 155 1.14 -14.26 12.92
CA ASP A 155 0.44 -14.25 14.20
C ASP A 155 1.09 -13.25 15.18
N ARG A 156 0.28 -12.31 15.67
CA ARG A 156 0.71 -11.26 16.60
C ARG A 156 1.11 -11.76 17.98
N SER A 157 0.63 -12.94 18.38
CA SER A 157 0.96 -13.54 19.67
C SER A 157 2.47 -13.83 19.82
N LYS A 158 3.18 -13.92 18.70
CA LYS A 158 4.60 -14.30 18.62
C LYS A 158 5.55 -13.10 18.59
N TRP A 159 5.04 -11.88 18.73
CA TRP A 159 5.86 -10.68 18.64
C TRP A 159 6.52 -10.36 19.98
N ASP A 160 7.79 -9.97 19.94
CA ASP A 160 8.46 -9.36 21.09
C ASP A 160 7.78 -8.00 21.38
N THR A 161 6.84 -7.99 22.33
CA THR A 161 6.22 -6.74 22.79
C THR A 161 7.26 -5.91 23.55
N PRO A 162 7.42 -4.61 23.22
CA PRO A 162 8.28 -3.74 24.00
C PRO A 162 7.76 -3.72 25.44
N LYS A 163 8.58 -4.17 26.41
CA LYS A 163 8.27 -4.06 27.83
C LYS A 163 7.96 -2.59 28.13
N THR A 164 6.70 -2.27 28.39
CA THR A 164 6.34 -1.03 29.07
C THR A 164 6.83 -1.17 30.50
N ASN A 165 7.87 -0.45 30.90
CA ASN A 165 8.28 -0.36 32.30
C ASN A 165 7.06 0.08 33.13
N PRO A 166 6.58 -0.74 34.09
CA PRO A 166 5.66 -0.28 35.10
C PRO A 166 6.47 0.00 36.37
N GLU A 167 6.89 1.23 36.61
CA GLU A 167 7.23 1.70 37.96
C GLU A 167 7.63 3.17 37.92
N ASN A 168 6.71 4.03 38.35
CA ASN A 168 7.07 5.11 39.26
C ASN A 168 6.04 5.02 40.39
N PRO A 169 6.42 4.56 41.60
CA PRO A 169 5.55 4.72 42.76
C PRO A 169 5.45 6.21 43.12
N PRO A 170 4.30 6.66 43.63
CA PRO A 170 4.13 8.04 44.07
C PRO A 170 5.07 8.31 45.26
N GLN A 171 5.85 9.39 45.16
CA GLN A 171 6.42 10.11 46.30
C GLN A 171 5.76 11.48 46.37
#